data_AF-A0A940ZTY7-F1
#
_entry.id   AF-A0A940ZTY7-F1
#
_cell.length_a   1.000
_cell.length_b   1.000
_cell.length_c   1.000
_cell.angle_alpha   90.00
_cell.angle_beta   90.00
_cell.angle_gamma   90.00
#
_symmetry.space_group_name_H-M   'P 1'
#
loop_
_entity.id
_entity.type
_entity.pdbx_description
1 polymer ?
#
loop_
_entity_poly.entity_id
_entity_poly.type
_entity_poly.pdbx_seq_one_letter_code
_entity_poly.pdbx_strand_id
1 'polypeptide(L)'
;KELQSSPEVFVSCFGVLIDTKVIKFNIDKVQLKAIELRENYITMTYGKGQKNETMRIFHETTSAQEMIRIAETFRYETGVIPVLVDDK
;
A
#
# COMPACT_ATOMS: atom_id res chain seq x y z
N LYS A 1 14.50 -4.09 26.27
CA LYS A 1 14.15 -4.71 24.98
C LYS A 1 13.05 -3.86 24.37
N GLU A 2 13.41 -2.90 23.53
CA GLU A 2 12.41 -2.18 22.75
C GLU A 2 11.85 -3.17 21.71
N LEU A 3 10.54 -3.38 21.77
CA LEU A 3 9.82 -4.21 20.81
C LEU A 3 9.75 -3.36 19.53
N GLN A 4 10.67 -3.58 18.59
CA GLN A 4 10.53 -3.04 17.24
C GLN A 4 9.28 -3.68 16.65
N SER A 5 8.19 -2.92 16.65
CA SER A 5 6.92 -3.30 16.05
C SER A 5 7.05 -3.04 14.56
N SER A 6 7.05 -4.11 13.77
CA SER A 6 6.79 -4.01 12.32
C SER A 6 5.47 -3.25 12.12
N PRO A 7 5.38 -2.31 11.16
CA PRO A 7 4.15 -1.57 10.94
C PRO A 7 3.01 -2.51 10.56
N GLU A 8 1.91 -2.46 11.32
CA GLU A 8 0.74 -3.29 11.07
C GLU A 8 -0.09 -2.64 9.95
N VAL A 9 -0.25 -3.34 8.82
CA VAL A 9 -0.90 -2.81 7.62
C VAL A 9 -2.26 -3.48 7.45
N PHE A 10 -3.33 -2.69 7.51
CA PHE A 10 -4.70 -3.12 7.24
C PHE A 10 -5.19 -2.50 5.94
N VAL A 11 -5.41 -3.34 4.93
CA VAL A 11 -5.97 -2.92 3.63
C VAL A 11 -7.47 -3.18 3.60
N SER A 12 -8.24 -2.19 3.18
CA SER A 12 -9.68 -2.29 2.96
C SER A 12 -10.03 -1.70 1.60
N CYS A 13 -11.19 -2.10 1.05
CA CYS A 13 -11.77 -1.49 -0.14
C CYS A 13 -11.90 0.04 -0.06
N PHE A 14 -11.96 0.61 1.15
CA PHE A 14 -12.21 2.04 1.40
C PHE A 14 -11.00 2.82 1.94
N GLY A 15 -9.85 2.16 2.09
CA GLY A 15 -8.64 2.79 2.60
C GLY A 15 -7.61 1.81 3.14
N VAL A 16 -6.43 2.32 3.48
CA VAL A 16 -5.43 1.58 4.27
C VAL A 16 -5.21 2.28 5.60
N LEU A 17 -5.19 1.52 6.68
CA LEU A 17 -4.65 1.94 7.97
C LEU A 17 -3.23 1.39 8.10
N ILE A 18 -2.28 2.28 8.39
CA ILE A 18 -0.87 1.95 8.59
C ILE A 18 -0.42 2.67 9.84
N ASP A 19 -0.02 1.89 10.85
CA ASP A 19 0.23 2.38 12.20
C ASP A 19 -0.97 3.18 12.75
N THR A 20 -0.88 4.52 12.69
CA THR A 20 -1.92 5.46 13.14
C THR A 20 -2.51 6.32 12.02
N LYS A 21 -2.04 6.15 10.78
CA LYS A 21 -2.49 6.94 9.63
C LYS A 21 -3.50 6.18 8.80
N VAL A 22 -4.66 6.80 8.60
CA VAL A 22 -5.70 6.29 7.70
C VAL A 22 -5.62 7.04 6.37
N ILE A 23 -5.35 6.31 5.29
CA ILE A 23 -5.40 6.82 3.91
C ILE A 23 -6.73 6.35 3.33
N LYS A 24 -7.64 7.29 3.04
CA LYS A 24 -8.95 6.98 2.47
C LYS A 24 -8.90 7.08 0.95
N PHE A 25 -9.32 6.03 0.27
CA PHE A 25 -9.55 5.99 -1.17
C PHE A 25 -10.81 5.16 -1.44
N ASN A 26 -11.36 5.26 -2.63
CA ASN A 26 -12.70 4.76 -2.99
C ASN A 26 -13.84 5.39 -2.16
N ILE A 27 -13.59 6.55 -1.56
CA ILE A 27 -14.57 7.44 -0.91
C ILE A 27 -14.49 8.82 -1.61
N ASP A 28 -15.62 9.53 -1.73
CA ASP A 28 -15.68 10.91 -2.24
C ASP A 28 -15.04 11.16 -3.63
N LYS A 29 -15.07 10.11 -4.48
CA LYS A 29 -14.47 10.05 -5.82
C LYS A 29 -12.94 10.08 -5.83
N VAL A 30 -12.29 9.91 -4.68
CA VAL A 30 -10.85 9.61 -4.61
C VAL A 30 -10.70 8.13 -4.99
N GLN A 31 -9.88 7.83 -5.99
CA GLN A 31 -9.64 6.46 -6.45
C GLN A 31 -8.20 6.08 -6.14
N LEU A 32 -7.99 4.84 -5.71
CA LEU A 32 -6.67 4.23 -5.74
C LEU A 32 -6.35 3.87 -7.19
N LYS A 33 -5.23 4.36 -7.71
CA LYS A 33 -4.90 4.27 -9.14
C LYS A 33 -3.75 3.33 -9.44
N ALA A 34 -2.74 3.32 -8.57
CA ALA A 34 -1.57 2.50 -8.74
C ALA A 34 -0.98 2.14 -7.37
N ILE A 35 -0.39 0.95 -7.31
CA ILE A 35 0.37 0.45 -6.16
C ILE A 35 1.67 -0.12 -6.72
N GLU A 36 2.79 0.29 -6.14
CA GLU A 36 4.10 -0.31 -6.36
C GLU A 36 4.58 -0.92 -5.04
N LEU A 37 5.01 -2.17 -5.09
CA LEU A 37 5.56 -2.89 -3.97
C LEU A 37 7.06 -3.08 -4.20
N ARG A 38 7.86 -2.63 -3.24
CA ARG A 38 9.31 -2.86 -3.20
C ARG A 38 9.67 -3.54 -1.90
N GLU A 39 10.92 -3.99 -1.83
CA GLU A 39 11.43 -4.74 -0.68
C GLU A 39 11.32 -3.94 0.63
N ASN A 40 11.48 -2.61 0.58
CA ASN A 40 11.58 -1.73 1.74
C ASN A 40 10.51 -0.63 1.79
N TYR A 41 9.67 -0.52 0.76
CA TYR A 41 8.55 0.40 0.77
C TYR A 41 7.42 0.04 -0.20
N ILE A 42 6.23 0.51 0.14
CA ILE A 42 5.04 0.50 -0.70
C ILE A 42 4.79 1.92 -1.19
N THR A 43 4.55 2.09 -2.49
CA THR A 43 4.11 3.38 -3.05
C THR A 43 2.68 3.26 -3.52
N MET A 44 1.83 4.17 -3.06
CA MET A 44 0.41 4.24 -3.43
C MET A 44 0.14 5.56 -4.13
N THR A 45 -0.48 5.50 -5.30
CA THR A 45 -0.97 6.70 -6.00
C THR A 45 -2.49 6.71 -5.97
N TYR A 46 -3.06 7.75 -5.38
CA TYR A 46 -4.51 7.93 -5.26
C TYR A 46 -4.90 9.36 -5.62
N GLY A 47 -6.17 9.59 -5.96
CA GLY A 47 -6.59 10.95 -6.30
C GLY A 47 -7.95 11.07 -6.96
N LYS A 48 -8.35 12.31 -7.23
CA LYS A 48 -9.66 12.68 -7.78
C LYS A 48 -9.49 13.34 -9.15
N GLY A 49 -10.04 12.71 -10.19
CA GLY A 49 -9.91 13.20 -11.56
C GLY A 49 -8.44 13.19 -12.02
N GLN A 50 -7.90 14.35 -12.40
CA GLN A 50 -6.49 14.49 -12.81
C GLN A 50 -5.53 14.79 -11.65
N LYS A 51 -6.04 15.15 -10.46
CA LYS A 51 -5.20 15.41 -9.29
C LYS A 51 -4.84 14.08 -8.62
N ASN A 52 -3.55 13.78 -8.58
CA ASN A 52 -3.00 12.59 -7.94
C ASN A 52 -2.08 13.01 -6.80
N GLU A 53 -2.11 12.24 -5.73
CA GLU A 53 -1.14 12.24 -4.67
C GLU A 53 -0.44 10.88 -4.64
N THR A 54 0.84 10.90 -4.33
CA THR A 54 1.65 9.70 -4.17
C THR A 54 2.18 9.67 -2.75
N MET A 55 1.97 8.54 -2.07
CA MET A 55 2.48 8.30 -0.74
C MET A 55 3.40 7.09 -0.77
N ARG A 56 4.54 7.22 -0.09
CA ARG A 56 5.48 6.12 0.14
C ARG A 56 5.44 5.72 1.61
N ILE A 57 5.30 4.43 1.85
CA ILE A 57 5.28 3.83 3.18
C ILE A 57 6.50 2.95 3.29
N PHE A 58 7.41 3.30 4.19
CA PHE A 58 8.60 2.50 4.48
C PHE A 58 8.24 1.42 5.48
N HIS A 59 8.77 0.22 5.26
CA HIS A 59 8.65 -0.92 6.15
C HIS A 59 9.98 -1.66 6.22
N GLU A 60 10.11 -2.60 7.15
CA GLU A 60 11.25 -3.49 7.19
C GLU A 60 11.32 -4.33 5.90
N THR A 61 12.54 -4.65 5.49
CA THR A 61 12.82 -5.49 4.31
C THR A 61 11.90 -6.71 4.29
N THR A 62 11.00 -6.75 3.31
CA THR A 62 9.92 -7.73 3.18
C THR A 62 10.34 -8.81 2.21
N SER A 63 10.20 -10.07 2.63
CA SER A 63 10.53 -11.20 1.76
C SER A 63 9.68 -11.20 0.49
N ALA A 64 10.21 -11.77 -0.60
CA ALA A 64 9.44 -11.91 -1.84
C ALA A 64 8.08 -12.61 -1.64
N GLN A 65 8.00 -13.59 -0.72
CA GLN A 65 6.76 -14.28 -0.40
C GLN A 65 5.74 -13.38 0.30
N GLU A 66 6.18 -12.49 1.18
CA GLU A 66 5.31 -11.51 1.82
C GLU A 66 4.87 -10.43 0.85
N MET A 67 5.75 -9.95 -0.04
CA MET A 67 5.35 -9.01 -1.10
C MET A 67 4.24 -9.60 -1.99
N ILE A 68 4.34 -10.88 -2.34
CA ILE A 68 3.29 -11.58 -3.11
C ILE A 68 1.97 -11.65 -2.31
N ARG A 69 2.04 -11.95 -1.00
CA ARG A 69 0.84 -11.96 -0.14
C ARG A 69 0.17 -10.60 -0.08
N ILE A 70 0.95 -9.54 0.14
CA ILE A 70 0.46 -8.15 0.16
C ILE A 70 -0.15 -7.80 -1.20
N ALA A 71 0.48 -8.20 -2.31
CA ALA A 71 -0.01 -7.95 -3.66
C ALA A 71 -1.40 -8.58 -3.90
N GLU A 72 -1.57 -9.83 -3.48
CA GLU A 72 -2.83 -10.56 -3.58
C GLU A 72 -3.93 -9.93 -2.70
N THR A 73 -3.59 -9.48 -1.49
CA THR A 73 -4.53 -8.74 -0.63
C THR A 73 -5.01 -7.45 -1.30
N PHE A 74 -4.10 -6.63 -1.84
CA PHE A 74 -4.50 -5.41 -2.56
C PHE A 74 -5.36 -5.71 -3.78
N ARG A 75 -5.03 -6.75 -4.55
CA ARG A 75 -5.83 -7.17 -5.70
C ARG A 75 -7.25 -7.56 -5.29
N TYR A 76 -7.38 -8.38 -4.24
CA TYR A 76 -8.66 -8.87 -3.76
C TYR A 76 -9.53 -7.75 -3.18
N GLU A 77 -8.95 -6.92 -2.31
CA GLU A 77 -9.70 -5.88 -1.58
C GLU A 77 -10.00 -4.64 -2.44
N THR A 78 -9.10 -4.27 -3.36
CA THR A 78 -9.21 -2.98 -4.08
C THR A 78 -9.43 -3.12 -5.58
N GLY A 79 -9.21 -4.31 -6.14
CA GLY A 79 -9.22 -4.54 -7.59
C GLY A 79 -8.00 -3.95 -8.32
N VAL A 80 -7.13 -3.19 -7.64
CA VAL A 80 -5.89 -2.65 -8.21
C VAL A 80 -4.82 -3.73 -8.14
N ILE A 81 -4.17 -4.00 -9.27
CA ILE A 81 -3.08 -4.97 -9.37
C ILE A 81 -1.76 -4.24 -9.05
N PRO A 82 -1.07 -4.58 -7.95
CA PRO A 82 0.21 -3.95 -7.63
C PRO A 82 1.32 -4.38 -8.60
N VAL A 83 2.25 -3.46 -8.85
CA VAL A 83 3.47 -3.75 -9.59
C VAL A 83 4.58 -4.09 -8.58
N LEU A 84 5.11 -5.30 -8.67
CA LEU A 84 6.29 -5.70 -7.91
C LEU A 84 7.52 -5.12 -8.61
N VAL A 85 8.29 -4.28 -7.92
CA VAL A 85 9.50 -3.66 -8.48
C VAL A 85 10.70 -4.13 -7.68
N ASP A 86 11.67 -4.68 -8.39
CA ASP A 86 12.97 -5.10 -7.85
C ASP A 86 13.94 -3.92 -7.88
N ASP A 87 14.57 -3.61 -6.75
CA ASP A 87 15.60 -2.57 -6.64
C ASP A 87 16.96 -3.18 -7.06
N LYS A 88 17.13 -3.46 -8.36
CA LYS A 88 18.42 -3.85 -8.94
C LYS A 88 19.30 -2.66 -9.28
#